data_AF-A0A239PAR2-F1
#
_entry.id   AF-A0A239PAR2-F1
#
_cell.length_a   1.000
_cell.length_b   1.000
_cell.length_c   1.000
_cell.angle_alpha   90.00
_cell.angle_beta   90.00
_cell.angle_gamma   90.00
#
_symmetry.space_group_name_H-M   'P 1'
#
loop_
_entity.id
_entity.type
_entity.pdbx_description
1 polymer ?
#
loop_
_entity_poly.entity_id
_entity_poly.type
_entity_poly.pdbx_seq_one_letter_code
_entity_poly.pdbx_strand_id
1 'polypeptide(L)' 'MAEHSQSRAPTPTVIATLCTTGTCPTVYQTPDGTYLVQGRPVEPASVGIDVPADEALVEIPESLVDLLRAGGRRIE' A
#
# COMPACT_ATOMS: atom_id res chain seq x y z
N MET A 1 35.38 10.89 -11.26
CA MET A 1 35.00 9.47 -11.34
C MET A 1 34.34 9.09 -10.03
N ALA A 2 33.00 8.99 -10.03
CA ALA A 2 32.20 8.26 -9.05
C ALA A 2 30.75 8.29 -9.57
N GLU A 3 30.43 7.28 -10.37
CA GLU A 3 29.12 7.03 -10.95
C GLU A 3 28.16 6.66 -9.81
N HIS A 4 27.26 7.57 -9.43
CA HIS A 4 26.13 7.21 -8.58
C HIS A 4 25.15 6.40 -9.44
N SER A 5 25.36 5.08 -9.42
CA SER A 5 24.45 4.07 -9.95
C SER A 5 23.09 4.26 -9.28
N GLN A 6 22.19 4.96 -9.96
CA GLN A 6 20.78 4.99 -9.61
C GLN A 6 20.23 3.59 -9.91
N SER A 7 20.37 2.70 -8.94
CA SER A 7 19.59 1.46 -8.88
C SER A 7 18.13 1.89 -8.73
N ARG A 8 17.45 2.07 -9.86
CA ARG A 8 16.02 2.37 -9.88
C ARG A 8 15.33 1.11 -9.37
N ALA A 9 15.05 1.07 -8.07
CA ALA A 9 14.27 -0.01 -7.47
C ALA A 9 13.04 -0.25 -8.35
N PRO A 10 12.77 -1.51 -8.71
CA PRO A 10 11.74 -1.79 -9.70
C PRO A 10 10.38 -1.30 -9.18
N THR A 11 9.65 -0.58 -10.04
CA THR A 11 8.47 0.21 -9.64
C THR A 11 7.32 -0.71 -9.24
N PRO A 12 6.69 -0.51 -8.07
CA PRO A 12 5.58 -1.33 -7.65
C PRO A 12 4.35 -1.11 -8.55
N THR A 13 3.58 -2.17 -8.80
CA THR A 13 2.41 -2.15 -9.69
C THR A 13 1.13 -2.04 -8.89
N VAL A 14 0.19 -1.18 -9.30
CA VAL A 14 -1.13 -1.09 -8.68
C VAL A 14 -1.93 -2.37 -8.94
N ILE A 15 -2.41 -3.02 -7.89
CA ILE A 15 -3.23 -4.24 -8.00
C ILE A 15 -4.65 -4.09 -7.47
N ALA A 16 -4.91 -3.12 -6.59
CA ALA A 16 -6.26 -2.81 -6.13
C ALA A 16 -6.36 -1.34 -5.71
N THR A 17 -7.41 -0.67 -6.18
CA THR A 17 -7.79 0.67 -5.76
C THR A 17 -9.30 0.83 -5.90
N LEU A 18 -9.87 1.78 -5.16
CA LEU A 18 -11.32 2.02 -5.16
C LEU A 18 -11.74 3.20 -6.06
N CYS A 19 -10.80 4.05 -6.51
CA CYS A 19 -11.13 5.29 -7.27
C CYS A 19 -9.97 5.75 -8.18
N THR A 20 -10.27 6.60 -9.18
CA THR A 20 -9.28 7.21 -10.09
C THR A 20 -8.93 8.68 -9.79
N THR A 21 -9.69 9.37 -8.95
CA THR A 21 -9.56 10.81 -8.67
C THR A 21 -9.55 11.12 -7.16
N GLY A 22 -8.53 10.66 -6.42
CA GLY A 22 -8.36 11.09 -5.02
C GLY A 22 -7.53 10.17 -4.12
N THR A 23 -7.54 10.49 -2.82
CA THR A 23 -6.84 9.82 -1.68
C THR A 23 -7.41 8.44 -1.35
N CYS A 24 -7.87 7.69 -2.35
CA CYS A 24 -8.40 6.36 -2.12
C CYS A 24 -7.26 5.40 -1.77
N PRO A 25 -7.46 4.55 -0.74
CA PRO A 25 -6.46 3.58 -0.35
C PRO A 25 -6.16 2.63 -1.51
N THR A 26 -4.88 2.31 -1.68
CA THR A 26 -4.36 1.61 -2.85
C THR A 26 -3.37 0.56 -2.40
N VAL A 27 -3.46 -0.63 -2.99
CA VAL A 27 -2.50 -1.70 -2.78
C VAL A 27 -1.65 -1.87 -4.02
N TYR A 28 -0.34 -1.90 -3.80
CA TYR A 28 0.66 -2.12 -4.81
C TYR A 28 1.36 -3.45 -4.56
N GLN A 29 1.73 -4.15 -5.62
CA GLN A 29 2.60 -5.31 -5.56
C GLN A 29 4.03 -4.89 -5.90
N THR A 30 4.97 -5.24 -5.04
CA THR A 30 6.39 -5.08 -5.32
C THR A 30 6.89 -6.20 -6.24
N PRO A 31 8.00 -5.97 -6.95
CA PRO A 31 8.60 -6.99 -7.81
C PRO A 31 9.11 -8.22 -7.05
N ASP A 32 9.37 -8.08 -5.76
CA ASP A 32 9.80 -9.16 -4.86
C ASP A 32 8.61 -9.98 -4.32
N GLY A 33 7.39 -9.72 -4.77
CA GLY A 33 6.19 -10.45 -4.38
C GLY A 33 5.61 -10.02 -3.02
N THR A 34 6.01 -8.85 -2.50
CA THR A 34 5.41 -8.24 -1.32
C THR A 34 4.39 -7.17 -1.71
N TYR A 35 3.66 -6.64 -0.73
CA TYR A 35 2.64 -5.63 -0.97
C TYR A 35 2.94 -4.34 -0.21
N LEU A 36 2.66 -3.21 -0.84
CA LEU A 36 2.63 -1.90 -0.19
C LEU A 36 1.17 -1.45 -0.10
N VAL A 37 0.78 -0.91 1.05
CA VAL A 37 -0.59 -0.48 1.31
C VAL A 37 -0.58 1.02 1.61
N GLN A 38 -1.25 1.79 0.77
CA GLN A 38 -1.56 3.19 1.03
C GLN A 38 -2.96 3.27 1.64
N GLY A 39 -3.09 4.02 2.74
CA GLY A 39 -4.36 4.29 3.39
C GLY A 39 -4.26 5.47 4.34
N ARG A 40 -5.23 5.60 5.25
CA ARG A 40 -5.18 6.63 6.28
C ARG A 40 -4.27 6.15 7.41
N PRO A 41 -3.21 6.89 7.79
CA PRO A 41 -2.41 6.50 8.95
C PRO A 41 -3.25 6.59 10.23
N VAL A 42 -3.07 5.62 11.11
CA VAL A 42 -3.74 5.56 12.42
C VAL A 42 -2.67 5.52 13.50
N GLU A 43 -2.80 6.38 14.50
CA GLU A 43 -1.95 6.34 15.69
C GLU A 43 -2.26 5.06 16.51
N PRO A 44 -1.33 4.12 16.67
CA PRO A 44 -1.61 2.81 17.29
C PRO A 44 -2.21 2.92 18.70
N ALA A 45 -1.69 3.86 19.49
CA ALA A 45 -2.16 4.13 20.85
C ALA A 45 -3.64 4.59 20.91
N SER A 46 -4.16 5.19 19.83
CA SER A 46 -5.56 5.66 19.78
C SER A 46 -6.57 4.52 19.63
N VAL A 47 -6.12 3.35 19.18
CA VAL A 47 -6.94 2.14 18.96
C VAL A 47 -6.50 0.97 19.85
N GLY A 48 -5.59 1.21 20.79
CA GLY A 48 -5.12 0.19 21.74
C GLY A 48 -4.27 -0.91 21.10
N ILE A 49 -3.58 -0.62 19.99
CA ILE A 49 -2.69 -1.55 19.30
C ILE A 49 -1.23 -1.12 19.59
N ASP A 50 -0.37 -2.07 19.93
CA ASP A 50 1.07 -1.86 20.05
C ASP A 50 1.73 -2.16 18.69
N VAL A 51 2.47 -1.20 18.15
CA VAL A 51 3.13 -1.29 16.84
C VAL A 51 4.59 -0.88 17.00
N PRO A 52 5.56 -1.69 16.52
CA PRO A 52 6.98 -1.35 16.52
C PRO A 52 7.31 -0.03 15.83
N ALA A 53 8.45 0.57 16.18
CA ALA A 53 8.86 1.88 15.65
C ALA A 53 9.16 1.87 14.14
N ASP A 54 9.42 0.71 13.55
CA ASP A 54 9.66 0.50 12.12
C ASP A 54 8.41 0.09 11.34
N GLU A 55 7.25 0.05 11.99
CA GLU A 55 5.97 -0.30 11.38
C GLU A 55 4.99 0.89 11.38
N ALA A 56 4.03 0.85 10.46
CA ALA A 56 2.99 1.86 10.34
C ALA A 56 1.62 1.18 10.29
N LEU A 57 0.66 1.71 11.05
CA LEU A 57 -0.72 1.27 11.00
C LEU A 57 -1.49 2.13 10.00
N VAL A 58 -2.12 1.47 9.02
CA VAL A 58 -2.93 2.11 7.99
C VAL A 58 -4.35 1.54 8.00
N GLU A 59 -5.33 2.43 8.04
CA GLU A 59 -6.73 2.09 7.88
C GLU A 59 -7.09 2.06 6.39
N ILE A 60 -7.70 0.95 5.98
CA ILE A 60 -8.28 0.74 4.65
C ILE A 60 -9.72 0.21 4.81
N PRO A 61 -10.63 0.53 3.88
CA PRO A 61 -12.00 0.04 3.91
C PRO A 61 -12.06 -1.46 3.60
N GLU A 62 -13.03 -2.14 4.21
CA GLU A 62 -13.30 -3.57 3.99
C GLU A 62 -13.48 -3.91 2.50
N SER A 63 -14.14 -3.04 1.74
CA SER A 63 -14.35 -3.21 0.30
C SER A 63 -13.05 -3.32 -0.51
N LEU A 64 -11.95 -2.71 -0.05
CA LEU A 64 -10.64 -2.89 -0.68
C LEU A 64 -10.07 -4.29 -0.41
N VAL A 65 -10.30 -4.82 0.79
CA VAL A 65 -9.89 -6.19 1.16
C VAL A 65 -10.70 -7.21 0.37
N ASP A 66 -11.99 -7.00 0.22
CA ASP A 66 -12.84 -7.88 -0.60
C ASP A 66 -12.41 -7.89 -2.07
N LEU A 67 -12.04 -6.73 -2.61
CA LEU A 67 -11.48 -6.63 -3.95
C LEU A 67 -10.18 -7.45 -4.11
N LEU A 68 -9.31 -7.45 -3.10
CA LEU A 68 -8.10 -8.27 -3.11
C LEU A 68 -8.42 -9.77 -3.08
N ARG A 69 -9.37 -10.18 -2.23
CA ARG A 69 -9.82 -11.59 -2.13
C ARG A 69 -10.42 -12.10 -3.44
N ALA A 70 -11.09 -11.23 -4.18
CA ALA A 70 -11.68 -11.54 -5.49
C ALA A 70 -10.64 -11.67 -6.63
N GLY A 71 -9.35 -11.52 -6.36
CA GLY A 71 -8.27 -11.65 -7.36
C GLY A 71 -7.73 -10.32 -7.91
N GLY A 72 -8.17 -9.19 -7.36
CA GLY A 72 -7.59 -7.87 -7.62
C GLY A 72 -8.01 -7.20 -8.95
N ARG A 73 -7.88 -5.87 -8.91
CA ARG A 73 -8.21 -4.79 -9.86
C ARG A 73 -9.63 -4.22 -9.81
N ARG A 74 -9.72 -2.91 -9.59
CA ARG A 74 -10.66 -2.07 -10.35
C ARG A 74 -9.94 -0.80 -10.80
N ILE A 75 -9.94 -0.57 -12.11
CA ILE A 75 -9.47 0.65 -12.76
C ILE A 75 -10.43 0.96 -13.93
N GLU A 76 -11.28 1.96 -13.72
CA GLU A 76 -11.92 2.86 -14.70
C GLU A 76 -12.00 4.23 -14.03
#